data_AF-A0A9W6S640-F1
#
_entry.id   AF-A0A9W6S640-F1
#
_cell.length_a   1.000
_cell.length_b   1.000
_cell.length_c   1.000
_cell.angle_alpha   90.00
_cell.angle_beta   90.00
_cell.angle_gamma   90.00
#
_symmetry.space_group_name_H-M   'P 1'
#
loop_
_entity.id
_entity.type
_entity.pdbx_description
1 polymer ?
#
loop_
_entity_poly.entity_id
_entity_poly.type
_entity_poly.pdbx_seq_one_letter_code
_entity_poly.pdbx_strand_id
1 'polypeptide(L)' 'MAYLFDHTRAQRIQAFTDSGNVAEQRALEKAGFEREGVLRQAQWRAGGWHDQILYSTLRP' A
#
# COMPACT_ATOMS: atom_id res chain seq x y z
N MET A 1 -12.93 1.09 -0.66
CA MET A 1 -12.63 0.23 -1.83
C MET A 1 -13.80 0.09 -2.79
N ALA A 2 -14.97 -0.35 -2.32
CA ALA A 2 -16.17 -0.53 -3.15
C ALA A 2 -16.41 0.61 -4.16
N TYR A 3 -16.46 1.87 -3.70
CA TYR A 3 -16.68 3.02 -4.58
C TYR A 3 -15.73 3.07 -5.80
N LEU A 4 -14.43 2.87 -5.60
CA LEU A 4 -13.46 2.90 -6.72
C LEU A 4 -13.67 1.74 -7.68
N PHE A 5 -14.01 0.54 -7.18
CA PHE A 5 -14.30 -0.60 -8.04
C PHE A 5 -15.63 -0.45 -8.78
N ASP A 6 -16.65 0.14 -8.16
CA ASP A 6 -17.97 0.32 -8.76
C ASP A 6 -17.97 1.39 -9.86
N HIS A 7 -17.12 2.41 -9.73
CA HIS A 7 -17.14 3.59 -10.62
C HIS A 7 -15.94 3.66 -11.58
N THR A 8 -15.02 2.70 -11.53
CA THR A 8 -13.88 2.64 -12.44
C THR A 8 -13.64 1.22 -12.94
N ARG A 9 -12.86 1.11 -14.01
CA ARG A 9 -12.41 -0.19 -14.56
C ARG A 9 -11.16 -0.73 -13.85
N ALA A 10 -10.74 -0.15 -12.72
CA ALA A 10 -9.55 -0.62 -12.01
C ALA A 10 -9.74 -2.07 -11.56
N GLN A 11 -8.77 -2.93 -11.87
CA GLN A 11 -8.72 -4.31 -11.34
C GLN A 11 -8.03 -4.37 -9.98
N ARG A 12 -7.21 -3.38 -9.68
CA ARG A 12 -6.30 -3.37 -8.55
C ARG A 12 -6.20 -1.98 -7.97
N ILE A 13 -6.20 -1.89 -6.65
CA ILE A 13 -5.87 -0.69 -5.91
C ILE A 13 -4.66 -1.02 -5.05
N GLN A 14 -3.64 -0.16 -5.11
CA GLN A 14 -2.39 -0.39 -4.39
C GLN A 14 -1.98 0.85 -3.61
N ALA A 15 -1.25 0.60 -2.53
CA ALA A 15 -0.70 1.63 -1.66
C ALA A 15 0.74 1.27 -1.29
N PHE A 16 1.58 2.30 -1.16
CA PHE A 16 2.91 2.17 -0.61
C PHE A 16 2.95 2.88 0.73
N THR A 17 3.54 2.24 1.73
CA THR A 17 3.79 2.86 3.03
C THR A 17 5.23 2.60 3.46
N ASP A 18 5.78 3.52 4.25
CA ASP A 18 7.11 3.38 4.82
C ASP A 18 7.15 2.16 5.75
N SER A 19 8.23 1.38 5.70
CA SER A 19 8.41 0.22 6.58
C SER A 19 8.33 0.55 8.07
N GLY A 20 8.66 1.78 8.46
CA GLY A 20 8.52 2.29 9.83
C GLY A 20 7.12 2.79 10.20
N ASN A 21 6.22 2.99 9.23
CA ASN A 21 4.87 3.51 9.49
C ASN A 21 3.88 2.39 9.87
N VAL A 22 4.07 1.82 11.06
CA VAL A 22 3.26 0.69 11.55
C VAL A 22 1.77 1.04 11.67
N ALA A 23 1.44 2.30 11.96
CA ALA A 23 0.05 2.74 12.08
C ALA A 23 -0.70 2.68 10.74
N GLU A 24 -0.06 3.14 9.66
CA GLU A 24 -0.64 3.06 8.31
C GLU A 24 -0.71 1.61 7.80
N GLN A 25 0.31 0.79 8.07
CA GLN A 25 0.29 -0.64 7.73
C GLN A 25 -0.96 -1.33 8.32
N ARG A 26 -1.23 -1.12 9.61
CA ARG A 26 -2.44 -1.65 10.27
C ARG A 26 -3.74 -1.09 9.68
N ALA A 27 -3.74 0.18 9.28
CA ALA A 27 -4.90 0.80 8.65
C ALA A 27 -5.20 0.17 7.27
N LEU A 28 -4.15 -0.11 6.48
CA LEU A 28 -4.27 -0.80 5.19
C LEU A 28 -4.80 -2.22 5.35
N GLU A 29 -4.23 -2.99 6.29
CA GLU A 29 -4.70 -4.35 6.61
C GLU A 29 -6.19 -4.33 7.03
N LYS A 30 -6.57 -3.41 7.92
CA LYS A 30 -7.97 -3.26 8.35
C LYS A 30 -8.91 -2.83 7.21
N ALA A 31 -8.40 -2.11 6.22
CA ALA A 31 -9.15 -1.70 5.03
C ALA A 31 -9.27 -2.81 3.97
N GLY A 32 -8.71 -4.00 4.22
CA GLY A 32 -8.79 -5.16 3.33
C GLY A 32 -7.71 -5.19 2.25
N PHE A 33 -6.59 -4.50 2.46
CA PHE A 33 -5.39 -4.71 1.64
C PHE A 33 -4.57 -5.88 2.17
N GLU A 34 -3.93 -6.57 1.24
CA GLU A 34 -2.94 -7.62 1.48
C GLU A 34 -1.53 -7.08 1.26
N ARG A 35 -0.59 -7.50 2.10
CA ARG A 35 0.83 -7.16 1.97
C ARG A 35 1.46 -8.03 0.89
N GLU A 36 2.09 -7.42 -0.11
CA GLU A 36 2.71 -8.15 -1.22
C GLU A 36 4.23 -8.21 -1.15
N GLY A 37 4.86 -7.16 -0.64
CA GLY A 37 6.32 -7.14 -0.63
C GLY A 37 6.93 -5.86 -0.08
N VAL A 38 8.26 -5.88 0.02
CA VAL A 38 9.08 -4.75 0.44
C VAL A 38 10.01 -4.38 -0.70
N LEU A 39 9.91 -3.14 -1.15
CA LEU A 39 10.86 -2.54 -2.08
C LEU A 39 11.96 -1.89 -1.25
N ARG A 40 13.15 -2.49 -1.27
CA ARG A 40 14.31 -2.03 -0.50
C ARG A 40 14.84 -0.72 -1.08
N GLN A 41 15.10 0.26 -0.20
CA GLN A 41 15.64 1.58 -0.55
C GLN A 41 14.89 2.27 -1.70
N ALA A 42 13.55 2.16 -1.70
CA ALA A 42 12.72 2.61 -2.82
C ALA A 42 12.35 4.10 -2.77
N GLN A 43 12.49 4.76 -1.61
CA GLN A 43 12.15 6.17 -1.45
C GLN A 43 13.27 6.92 -0.74
N TRP A 44 13.72 8.04 -1.32
CA TRP A 44 14.54 9.03 -0.61
C TRP A 44 13.62 10.02 0.12
N ARG A 45 13.69 10.05 1.46
CA ARG A 45 12.93 10.99 2.29
C ARG A 45 13.74 11.36 3.53
N ALA A 46 13.64 12.61 3.97
CA ALA A 46 14.28 13.10 5.20
C ALA A 46 15.80 12.77 5.31
N GLY A 47 16.52 12.82 4.17
CA GLY A 47 17.97 12.60 4.14
C GLY A 47 18.42 11.13 4.16
N GLY A 48 17.51 10.18 3.97
CA GLY A 48 17.83 8.75 3.91
C GLY A 48 17.02 7.98 2.89
N TRP A 49 17.51 6.80 2.54
CA TRP A 49 16.77 5.81 1.76
C TRP A 49 15.91 4.96 2.70
N HIS A 50 14.64 4.80 2.35
CA HIS A 50 13.65 4.06 3.12
C HIS A 50 13.07 2.92 2.30
N ASP A 51 12.79 1.82 2.98
CA ASP A 51 12.07 0.68 2.43
C ASP A 51 10.58 1.01 2.36
N GLN A 52 9.97 0.68 1.22
CA GLN A 52 8.53 0.85 1.02
C GLN A 52 7.86 -0.52 1.01
N ILE A 53 6.76 -0.65 1.75
CA ILE A 53 5.92 -1.84 1.73
C ILE A 53 4.79 -1.61 0.73
N LEU A 54 4.64 -2.53 -0.21
CA LEU A 54 3.55 -2.57 -1.17
C LEU A 54 2.39 -3.39 -0.59
N TYR A 55 1.24 -2.75 -0.56
CA TYR A 55 -0.05 -3.34 -0.26
C TYR A 55 -0.95 -3.27 -1.49
N SER A 56 -1.82 -4.26 -1.65
CA SER A 56 -2.83 -4.23 -2.70
C SER A 56 -4.16 -4.84 -2.27
N THR A 57 -5.20 -4.51 -3.00
CA THR A 57 -6.45 -5.25 -3.01
C THR A 57 -6.92 -5.37 -4.45
N LEU A 58 -7.51 -6.52 -4.78
CA LEU A 58 -8.02 -6.82 -6.10
C LEU A 58 -9.54 -6.65 -6.12
N ARG A 59 -10.07 -6.38 -7.31
CA ARG A 59 -11.50 -6.47 -7.55
C ARG A 59 -11.96 -7.91 -7.22
N PRO A 60 -13.06 -8.08 -6.46
CA PRO A 60 -13.67 -9.39 -6.19
C PRO A 60 -14.07 -10.15 -7.46
#